data_AF-A0AAN5CTB8-F1
#
_entry.id   AF-A0AAN5CTB8-F1
#
_cell.length_a   1.000
_cell.length_b   1.000
_cell.length_c   1.000
_cell.angle_alpha   90.00
_cell.angle_beta   90.00
_cell.angle_gamma   90.00
#
_symmetry.space_group_name_H-M   'P 1'
#
loop_
_entity.id
_entity.type
_entity.pdbx_description
1 polymer ?
#
loop_
_entity_poly.entity_id
_entity_poly.type
_entity_poly.pdbx_seq_one_letter_code
_entity_poly.pdbx_strand_id
1 'polypeptide(L)' 'SRVFADCTGVLVSRRHVITARHCFTHPDAKTRNPRVVLYGGISWNKAPETFKKVGVKHRLFPPMSYPYKDVALLELEH' A
#
# COMPACT_ATOMS: atom_id res chain seq x y z
N SER A 1 -18.79 -7.96 3.85
CA SER A 1 -18.22 -6.69 3.32
C SER A 1 -17.21 -7.04 2.24
N ARG A 2 -17.29 -6.43 1.04
CA ARG A 2 -16.28 -6.64 0.00
C ARG A 2 -15.02 -5.86 0.34
N VAL A 3 -13.86 -6.48 0.18
CA VAL A 3 -12.55 -5.85 0.32
C VAL A 3 -12.16 -5.31 -1.06
N PHE A 4 -11.89 -4.01 -1.17
CA PHE A 4 -11.42 -3.38 -2.40
C PHE A 4 -9.97 -2.94 -2.21
N ALA A 5 -9.08 -3.38 -3.11
CA ALA A 5 -7.67 -3.00 -3.12
C ALA A 5 -7.39 -2.18 -4.38
N ASP A 6 -7.01 -0.91 -4.20
CA ASP A 6 -6.70 0.00 -5.32
C ASP A 6 -5.31 -0.27 -5.93
N CYS A 7 -4.40 -0.84 -5.15
CA CYS A 7 -3.01 -1.08 -5.52
C CYS A 7 -2.46 -2.35 -4.85
N THR A 8 -1.30 -2.79 -5.32
CA THR A 8 -0.55 -3.93 -4.78
C THR A 8 0.83 -3.51 -4.28
N GLY A 9 1.50 -4.40 -3.56
CA GLY A 9 2.84 -4.17 -3.04
C GLY A 9 3.43 -5.45 -2.45
N VAL A 10 4.69 -5.38 -2.04
CA VAL A 10 5.44 -6.51 -1.49
C VAL A 10 5.96 -6.16 -0.11
N LEU A 11 5.68 -7.02 0.87
CA LEU A 11 6.27 -6.94 2.20
C LEU A 11 7.75 -7.33 2.12
N VAL A 12 8.65 -6.40 2.41
CA VAL A 12 10.11 -6.61 2.37
C VAL A 12 10.73 -6.74 3.76
N SER A 13 9.98 -6.39 4.79
CA SER A 13 10.30 -6.67 6.20
C SER A 13 9.01 -6.67 7.02
N ARG A 14 9.10 -7.01 8.32
CA ARG A 14 7.93 -6.99 9.22
C ARG A 14 7.18 -5.65 9.28
N ARG A 15 7.83 -4.53 8.95
CA ARG A 15 7.26 -3.17 9.05
C ARG A 15 7.30 -2.39 7.73
N HIS A 16 7.78 -2.98 6.63
CA HIS A 16 8.00 -2.23 5.39
C HIS A 16 7.43 -2.91 4.15
N VAL A 17 6.76 -2.12 3.31
CA VAL A 17 6.18 -2.55 2.03
C VAL A 17 6.74 -1.70 0.90
N ILE A 18 7.20 -2.34 -0.18
CA ILE A 18 7.51 -1.67 -1.45
C ILE A 18 6.26 -1.68 -2.33
N THR A 19 5.96 -0.54 -2.95
CA THR A 19 4.85 -0.36 -3.91
C THR A 19 5.21 0.74 -4.91
N ALA A 20 4.27 1.13 -5.77
CA ALA A 20 4.44 2.22 -6.73
C ALA A 20 4.09 3.58 -6.10
N ARG A 21 4.71 4.66 -6.60
CA ARG A 21 4.39 6.03 -6.16
C ARG A 21 3.03 6.46 -6.67
N HIS A 22 2.68 6.08 -7.90
CA HIS A 22 1.42 6.48 -8.53
C HIS A 22 0.19 6.00 -7.75
N CYS A 23 0.32 4.96 -6.93
CA CYS A 23 -0.71 4.52 -5.98
C CYS A 23 -1.14 5.62 -4.98
N PHE A 24 -0.33 6.67 -4.80
CA PHE A 24 -0.61 7.79 -3.89
C PHE A 24 -0.77 9.14 -4.61
N THR A 25 -0.36 9.23 -5.87
CA THR A 25 -0.23 10.52 -6.57
C THR A 25 -1.08 10.64 -7.84
N HIS A 26 -1.94 9.67 -8.16
CA HIS A 26 -2.86 9.78 -9.29
C HIS A 26 -3.81 11.00 -9.12
N PRO A 27 -4.22 11.71 -10.19
CA PRO A 27 -5.18 12.82 -10.11
C PRO A 27 -6.47 12.48 -9.35
N ASP A 28 -6.95 11.23 -9.48
CA ASP A 28 -8.11 10.70 -8.76
C ASP A 28 -7.77 10.20 -7.33
N ALA A 29 -6.49 10.10 -6.98
CA ALA A 29 -6.01 9.65 -5.65
C ALA A 29 -6.20 10.70 -4.55
N LYS A 30 -6.65 11.93 -4.89
CA LYS A 30 -7.04 12.92 -3.87
C LYS A 30 -8.18 12.43 -2.97
N THR A 31 -9.00 11.49 -3.44
CA THR A 31 -10.04 10.82 -2.64
C THR A 31 -9.67 9.39 -2.25
N ARG A 32 -8.72 8.76 -2.95
CA ARG A 32 -8.24 7.39 -2.70
C ARG A 32 -6.79 7.42 -2.26
N ASN A 33 -6.60 7.76 -0.99
CA ASN A 33 -5.30 7.76 -0.37
C ASN A 33 -5.12 6.43 0.39
N PRO A 34 -4.36 5.43 -0.09
CA PRO A 34 -4.25 4.14 0.59
C PRO A 34 -3.70 4.34 2.01
N ARG A 35 -4.57 4.18 3.01
CA ARG A 35 -4.22 4.35 4.44
C ARG A 35 -3.87 3.03 5.10
N VAL A 36 -4.11 1.93 4.40
CA VAL A 36 -4.13 0.60 4.99
C VAL A 36 -3.47 -0.37 4.03
N VAL A 37 -2.67 -1.27 4.58
CA VAL A 37 -2.18 -2.46 3.90
C VAL A 37 -2.95 -3.67 4.39
N LEU A 38 -3.34 -4.52 3.44
CA LEU A 38 -3.95 -5.82 3.68
C LEU A 38 -2.92 -6.89 3.33
N TYR A 39 -2.64 -7.82 4.26
CA TYR A 39 -1.67 -8.89 4.02
C TYR A 39 -2.05 -10.19 4.75
N GLY A 40 -1.45 -11.30 4.33
CA GLY A 40 -1.66 -12.62 4.92
C GLY A 40 -2.98 -13.31 4.57
N GLY A 41 -3.84 -12.67 3.77
CA GLY A 41 -5.09 -13.26 3.32
C GLY A 41 -4.92 -14.26 2.18
N ILE A 42 -5.82 -15.25 2.12
CA ILE A 42 -5.78 -16.33 1.12
C ILE A 42 -6.88 -16.21 0.05
N SER A 43 -7.92 -15.41 0.30
CA SER A 43 -9.02 -15.20 -0.64
C SER A 43 -9.80 -13.94 -0.34
N TRP A 44 -9.93 -13.04 -1.32
CA TRP A 44 -10.66 -11.77 -1.18
C TRP A 44 -12.15 -11.93 -0.87
N ASN A 45 -12.78 -12.95 -1.46
CA ASN A 45 -14.24 -13.11 -1.45
C ASN A 45 -14.73 -14.25 -0.57
N LYS A 46 -13.89 -15.27 -0.35
CA LYS A 46 -14.27 -16.47 0.43
C LYS A 46 -13.75 -16.45 1.86
N ALA A 47 -12.69 -15.69 2.12
CA ALA A 47 -12.07 -15.62 3.44
C ALA A 47 -11.50 -14.21 3.74
N PRO A 48 -12.29 -13.13 3.56
CA PRO A 48 -11.81 -11.75 3.79
C PRO A 48 -11.31 -11.50 5.22
N GLU A 49 -11.79 -12.25 6.20
CA GLU A 49 -11.37 -12.21 7.60
C GLU A 49 -9.92 -12.67 7.84
N THR A 50 -9.32 -13.39 6.88
CA THR A 50 -7.92 -13.83 6.98
C THR A 50 -6.92 -12.71 6.74
N PHE A 51 -7.35 -11.59 6.16
CA PHE A 51 -6.48 -10.45 5.93
C PHE A 51 -6.19 -9.72 7.24
N LYS A 52 -4.91 -9.52 7.55
CA LYS A 52 -4.48 -8.53 8.52
C LYS A 52 -4.59 -7.15 7.89
N LYS A 53 -5.19 -6.22 8.64
CA LYS A 53 -5.37 -4.83 8.27
C LYS A 53 -4.46 -3.97 9.13
N VAL A 54 -3.53 -3.24 8.53
CA VAL A 54 -2.58 -2.37 9.26
C VAL A 54 -2.51 -1.00 8.63
N GLY A 55 -2.40 0.04 9.45
CA GLY A 55 -2.21 1.41 8.99
C GLY A 55 -0.83 1.66 8.38
N VAL A 56 -0.73 2.69 7.55
CA VAL A 56 0.54 3.18 7.01
C VAL A 56 0.96 4.40 7.82
N LYS A 57 2.09 4.28 8.53
CA LYS A 57 2.67 5.33 9.36
C LYS A 57 3.41 6.38 8.54
N HIS A 58 4.34 5.93 7.70
CA HIS A 58 5.14 6.82 6.85
C HIS A 58 5.17 6.33 5.40
N ARG A 59 5.39 7.28 4.50
CA ARG A 59 5.52 7.05 3.06
C ARG A 59 6.76 7.75 2.59
N LEU A 60 7.67 6.99 2.02
CA LEU A 60 8.94 7.45 1.53
C LEU A 60 8.94 7.31 0.03
N PHE A 61 9.22 8.42 -0.65
CA PHE A 61 9.29 8.49 -2.10
C PHE A 61 10.71 8.88 -2.52
N PRO A 62 11.19 8.38 -3.68
CA PRO A 62 12.39 8.91 -4.28
C PRO A 62 12.29 10.43 -4.50
N PRO A 63 13.43 11.14 -4.43
CA PRO A 63 13.48 12.56 -4.74
C PRO A 63 12.95 12.85 -6.15
N MET A 64 12.31 14.01 -6.33
CA MET A 64 11.70 14.39 -7.61
C MET A 64 12.70 14.54 -8.76
N SER A 65 13.98 14.71 -8.44
CA SER A 65 15.09 14.80 -9.38
C SER A 65 15.43 13.48 -10.10
N TYR A 66 14.95 12.34 -9.60
CA TYR A 66 15.22 11.04 -10.23
C TYR A 66 14.37 10.88 -11.52
N PRO A 67 14.97 10.39 -12.61
CA PRO A 67 14.27 10.20 -13.88
C PRO A 67 13.17 9.13 -13.80
N TYR A 68 13.37 8.11 -12.97
CA TYR A 68 12.39 7.06 -12.66
C TYR A 68 12.09 7.09 -11.16
N LYS A 69 10.86 7.44 -10.81
CA LYS A 69 10.45 7.69 -9.41
C LYS A 69 9.11 7.06 -9.07
N ASP A 70 8.68 6.07 -9.85
CA ASP A 70 7.45 5.33 -9.60
C ASP A 70 7.64 4.15 -8.64
N VAL A 71 8.23 4.45 -7.49
CA VAL A 71 8.41 3.51 -6.37
C VAL A 71 8.16 4.25 -5.06
N ALA A 72 7.65 3.54 -4.07
CA ALA A 72 7.42 4.04 -2.73
C ALA A 72 7.73 2.95 -1.71
N LEU A 73 8.26 3.36 -0.56
CA LEU A 73 8.40 2.51 0.62
C LEU A 73 7.41 2.99 1.69
N LEU A 74 6.64 2.06 2.24
CA LEU A 74 5.68 2.31 3.31
C LEU A 74 6.22 1.75 4.61
N GLU A 75 6.18 2.52 5.69
CA GLU A 75 6.35 2.03 7.07
C GLU A 75 4.96 1.76 7.66
N LEU A 76 4.77 0.57 8.24
CA LEU A 76 3.49 0.12 8.80
C LEU A 76 3.36 0.47 10.30
N GLU A 77 2.14 0.77 10.75
CA GLU A 77 1.80 1.01 12.16
C GLU A 77 1.81 -0.32 12.95
N HIS A 78 2.93 -0.63 13.60
CA HIS A 78 3.09 -1.77 14.50
C HIS A 78 3.61 -1.34 15.87
#